data_AF-A0A944KRM8-F1
#
_entry.id   AF-A0A944KRM8-F1
#
_cell.length_a   1.000
_cell.length_b   1.000
_cell.length_c   1.000
_cell.angle_alpha   90.00
_cell.angle_beta   90.00
_cell.angle_gamma   90.00
#
_symmetry.space_group_name_H-M   'P 1'
#
loop_
_entity.id
_entity.type
_entity.pdbx_description
1 polymer ?
#
loop_
_entity_poly.entity_id
_entity_poly.type
_entity_poly.pdbx_seq_one_letter_code
_entity_poly.pdbx_strand_id
1 'polypeptide(L)'
;MERQVLESLLAGDDEASVIALATLRSGATYWVGDRAQPAGQHAGVFKRRLQRMRMHGLEPLGLERAVQLVREHGRPVRTGLIDSADRTWTTLLFLTEDGSALVACAGWPLPLVVRKPPL
;
A
#
# COMPACT_ATOMS: atom_id res chain seq x y z
N MET A 1 13.80 8.54 0.72
CA MET A 1 13.90 7.86 -0.59
C MET A 1 13.54 8.88 -1.66
N GLU A 2 14.30 8.95 -2.74
CA GLU A 2 14.02 9.87 -3.86
C GLU A 2 12.87 9.38 -4.74
N ARG A 3 12.16 10.31 -5.39
CA ARG A 3 10.96 10.02 -6.19
C ARG A 3 11.27 9.08 -7.36
N GLN A 4 12.36 9.35 -8.08
CA GLN A 4 12.77 8.57 -9.25
C GLN A 4 13.12 7.11 -8.87
N VAL A 5 13.68 6.91 -7.68
CA VAL A 5 13.93 5.57 -7.14
C VAL A 5 12.60 4.86 -6.93
N LEU A 6 11.66 5.50 -6.23
CA LEU A 6 10.34 4.91 -5.99
C LEU A 6 9.58 4.61 -7.30
N GLU A 7 9.62 5.50 -8.28
CA GLU A 7 9.05 5.25 -9.62
C GLU A 7 9.64 4.00 -10.27
N SER A 8 10.95 3.80 -10.16
CA SER A 8 11.62 2.62 -10.70
C SER A 8 11.19 1.33 -10.00
N LEU A 9 10.95 1.38 -8.67
CA LEU A 9 10.46 0.23 -7.90
C LEU A 9 9.00 -0.13 -8.21
N LEU A 10 8.22 0.82 -8.74
CA LEU A 10 6.81 0.65 -9.11
C LEU A 10 6.62 0.21 -10.57
N ALA A 11 7.69 -0.02 -11.32
CA ALA A 11 7.62 -0.41 -12.74
C ALA A 11 7.15 -1.87 -12.98
N GLY A 12 6.51 -2.50 -11.99
CA GLY A 12 5.91 -3.82 -12.13
C GLY A 12 4.55 -3.78 -12.83
N ASP A 13 4.08 -4.96 -13.24
CA ASP A 13 2.87 -5.10 -14.07
C ASP A 13 1.58 -5.32 -13.27
N ASP A 14 1.64 -5.45 -11.95
CA ASP A 14 0.43 -5.59 -11.15
C ASP A 14 -0.37 -4.27 -11.10
N GLU A 15 -1.69 -4.39 -11.11
CA GLU A 15 -2.60 -3.23 -11.25
C GLU A 15 -2.37 -2.17 -10.17
N ALA A 16 -2.06 -2.56 -8.93
CA ALA A 16 -1.81 -1.62 -7.85
C ALA A 16 -0.50 -0.84 -8.07
N SER A 17 0.55 -1.50 -8.57
CA SER A 17 1.83 -0.85 -8.91
C SER A 17 1.67 0.13 -10.07
N VAL A 18 0.94 -0.24 -11.12
CA VAL A 18 0.65 0.64 -12.26
C VAL A 18 -0.09 1.91 -11.82
N ILE A 19 -1.13 1.76 -10.99
CA ILE A 19 -1.88 2.90 -10.45
C ILE A 19 -1.00 3.76 -9.53
N ALA A 20 -0.19 3.15 -8.67
CA ALA A 20 0.75 3.90 -7.83
C ALA A 20 1.76 4.71 -8.65
N LEU A 21 2.32 4.12 -9.71
CA LEU A 21 3.27 4.80 -10.58
C LEU A 21 2.62 6.00 -11.28
N ALA A 22 1.44 5.81 -11.86
CA ALA A 22 0.68 6.88 -12.50
C ALA A 22 0.31 7.99 -11.51
N THR A 23 -0.12 7.61 -10.30
CA THR A 23 -0.46 8.54 -9.21
C THR A 23 0.77 9.34 -8.79
N LEU A 24 1.92 8.67 -8.61
CA LEU A 24 3.18 9.32 -8.25
C LEU A 24 3.60 10.34 -9.31
N ARG A 25 3.57 9.96 -10.59
CA ARG A 25 3.90 10.86 -11.72
C ARG A 25 2.95 12.05 -11.86
N SER A 26 1.71 11.92 -11.38
CA SER A 26 0.70 12.98 -11.41
C SER A 26 0.82 14.00 -10.26
N GLY A 27 1.96 14.03 -9.56
CA GLY A 27 2.22 15.03 -8.52
C GLY A 27 1.76 14.64 -7.11
N ALA A 28 1.54 13.35 -6.85
CA ALA A 28 1.21 12.86 -5.52
C ALA A 28 2.25 13.23 -4.46
N THR A 29 1.79 13.32 -3.21
CA THR A 29 2.66 13.32 -2.03
C THR A 29 2.98 11.89 -1.65
N TYR A 30 4.18 11.64 -1.12
CA TYR A 30 4.56 10.31 -0.68
C TYR A 30 5.50 10.38 0.51
N TRP A 31 5.56 9.27 1.26
CA TRP A 31 6.58 9.05 2.27
C TRP A 31 6.93 7.57 2.34
N VAL A 32 8.17 7.28 2.71
CA VAL A 32 8.65 5.92 3.01
C VAL A 32 9.35 5.98 4.35
N GLY A 33 8.92 5.14 5.29
CA GLY A 33 9.53 5.06 6.61
C GLY A 33 10.89 4.38 6.56
N ASP A 34 11.86 4.89 7.32
CA ASP A 34 13.22 4.33 7.36
C ASP A 34 13.32 3.04 8.19
N ARG A 35 12.35 2.79 9.07
CA ARG A 35 12.33 1.62 9.96
C ARG A 35 11.56 0.48 9.33
N ALA A 36 12.20 -0.67 9.24
CA ALA A 36 11.52 -1.92 8.94
C ALA A 36 10.83 -2.48 10.20
N GLN A 37 9.69 -3.14 10.03
CA GLN A 37 9.04 -3.91 11.09
C GLN A 37 8.87 -5.36 10.63
N PRO A 38 8.75 -6.33 11.56
CA PRO A 38 8.54 -7.72 11.21
C PRO A 38 7.34 -7.92 10.27
N ALA A 39 7.53 -8.68 9.19
CA ALA A 39 6.46 -9.00 8.24
C ALA A 39 5.19 -9.54 8.92
N GLY A 40 5.34 -10.40 9.94
CA GLY A 40 4.21 -10.94 10.70
C GLY A 40 3.36 -9.87 11.39
N GLN A 41 3.97 -8.80 11.89
CA GLN A 41 3.28 -7.67 12.51
C GLN A 41 2.48 -6.89 11.46
N HIS A 42 3.08 -6.57 10.32
CA HIS A 42 2.39 -5.89 9.22
C HIS A 42 1.26 -6.73 8.65
N ALA A 43 1.48 -8.02 8.39
CA ALA A 43 0.45 -8.92 7.89
C ALA A 43 -0.76 -8.99 8.85
N GLY A 44 -0.53 -9.02 10.16
CA GLY A 44 -1.60 -9.00 11.17
C GLY A 44 -2.41 -7.70 11.15
N VAL A 45 -1.73 -6.54 11.13
CA VAL A 45 -2.36 -5.21 11.08
C VAL A 45 -3.19 -5.04 9.82
N PHE A 46 -2.63 -5.35 8.65
CA PHE A 46 -3.29 -5.13 7.38
C PHE A 46 -4.37 -6.17 7.06
N LYS A 47 -4.28 -7.40 7.60
CA LYS A 47 -5.41 -8.34 7.60
C LYS A 47 -6.62 -7.78 8.34
N ARG A 48 -6.41 -7.21 9.55
CA ARG A 48 -7.50 -6.57 10.31
C ARG A 48 -8.05 -5.34 9.60
N ARG A 49 -7.18 -4.57 8.94
CA ARG A 49 -7.60 -3.40 8.15
C ARG A 49 -8.44 -3.80 6.94
N LEU A 50 -8.04 -4.84 6.21
CA LEU A 50 -8.82 -5.43 5.11
C LEU A 50 -10.21 -5.85 5.57
N GLN A 51 -10.30 -6.57 6.69
CA GLN A 51 -11.59 -6.98 7.26
C GLN A 51 -12.48 -5.76 7.57
N ARG A 52 -11.91 -4.71 8.18
CA ARG A 52 -12.65 -3.47 8.47
C ARG A 52 -13.12 -2.75 7.22
N MET A 53 -12.28 -2.65 6.19
CA MET A 53 -12.64 -2.02 4.92
C MET A 53 -13.79 -2.75 4.24
N ARG A 54 -13.72 -4.09 4.18
CA ARG A 54 -14.79 -4.95 3.66
C ARG A 54 -16.10 -4.79 4.45
N MET A 55 -16.03 -4.75 5.78
CA MET A 55 -17.22 -4.50 6.62
C MET A 55 -17.90 -3.15 6.32
N HIS A 56 -17.15 -2.16 5.83
CA HIS A 56 -17.68 -0.86 5.42
C HIS A 56 -18.00 -0.76 3.92
N GLY A 57 -18.01 -1.89 3.20
CA GLY A 57 -18.36 -1.97 1.78
C GLY A 57 -17.25 -1.48 0.84
N LEU A 58 -16.01 -1.47 1.29
CA LEU A 58 -14.86 -1.02 0.51
C LEU A 58 -13.90 -2.19 0.28
N GLU A 59 -13.71 -2.53 -1.00
CA GLU A 59 -12.76 -3.55 -1.43
C GLU A 59 -11.46 -2.85 -1.89
N PRO A 60 -10.36 -2.92 -1.11
CA PRO A 60 -9.09 -2.37 -1.54
C PRO A 60 -8.49 -3.19 -2.68
N LEU A 61 -7.88 -2.49 -3.63
CA LEU A 61 -7.13 -3.09 -4.71
C LEU A 61 -5.86 -3.76 -4.15
N GLY A 62 -5.74 -5.08 -4.30
CA GLY A 62 -4.51 -5.81 -4.03
C GLY A 62 -4.15 -6.07 -2.56
N LEU A 63 -4.91 -5.57 -1.57
CA LEU A 63 -4.49 -5.65 -0.16
C LEU A 63 -4.41 -7.09 0.38
N GLU A 64 -5.32 -7.97 -0.03
CA GLU A 64 -5.26 -9.38 0.35
C GLU A 64 -3.99 -10.05 -0.17
N ARG A 65 -3.68 -9.85 -1.45
CA ARG A 65 -2.47 -10.39 -2.08
C ARG A 65 -1.21 -9.78 -1.48
N ALA A 66 -1.21 -8.47 -1.18
CA ALA A 66 -0.08 -7.81 -0.54
C ALA A 66 0.22 -8.39 0.85
N VAL A 67 -0.81 -8.65 1.67
CA VAL A 67 -0.64 -9.30 2.98
C VAL A 67 -0.06 -10.71 2.85
N GLN A 68 -0.47 -11.46 1.83
CA GLN A 68 0.09 -12.78 1.54
C GLN A 68 1.57 -12.67 1.15
N LEU A 69 1.92 -11.81 0.20
CA LEU A 69 3.29 -11.60 -0.26
C LEU A 69 4.23 -11.15 0.86
N VAL A 70 3.77 -10.25 1.75
CA VAL A 70 4.54 -9.83 2.92
C VAL A 70 4.78 -11.00 3.87
N ARG A 71 3.79 -11.88 4.08
CA ARG A 71 3.96 -13.07 4.92
C ARG A 71 4.94 -14.06 4.28
N GLU A 72 4.83 -14.29 2.98
CA GLU A 72 5.74 -15.16 2.20
C GLU A 72 7.18 -14.61 2.20
N HIS A 73 7.34 -13.28 2.15
CA HIS A 73 8.65 -12.63 2.23
C HIS A 73 9.40 -12.95 3.54
N GLY A 74 8.67 -13.10 4.66
CA GLY A 74 9.21 -13.60 5.93
C GLY A 74 10.25 -12.72 6.64
N ARG A 75 10.73 -11.64 6.02
CA ARG A 75 11.72 -10.70 6.56
C ARG A 75 11.07 -9.36 6.96
N PRO A 76 11.73 -8.54 7.79
CA PRO A 76 11.25 -7.19 8.06
C PRO A 76 11.04 -6.37 6.78
N VAL A 77 9.98 -5.56 6.76
CA VAL A 77 9.64 -4.69 5.62
C VAL A 77 9.48 -3.26 6.09
N ARG A 78 9.87 -2.32 5.23
CA ARG A 78 9.52 -0.89 5.39
C ARG A 78 8.14 -0.65 4.79
N THR A 79 7.45 0.35 5.30
CA THR A 79 6.18 0.81 4.73
C THR A 79 6.27 2.23 4.22
N GLY A 80 5.52 2.52 3.17
CA GLY A 80 5.31 3.87 2.68
C GLY A 80 3.87 4.07 2.22
N LEU A 81 3.49 5.32 2.01
CA LEU A 81 2.23 5.70 1.38
C LEU A 81 2.48 6.65 0.21
N ILE A 82 1.61 6.56 -0.79
CA ILE A 82 1.45 7.53 -1.86
C ILE A 82 0.02 8.03 -1.79
N ASP A 83 -0.15 9.33 -1.55
CA ASP A 83 -1.45 9.99 -1.53
C ASP A 83 -1.57 10.88 -2.77
N SER A 84 -2.57 10.57 -3.59
CA SER A 84 -2.95 11.37 -4.75
C SER A 84 -3.11 12.86 -4.40
N ALA A 85 -2.79 13.73 -5.36
CA ALA A 85 -2.82 15.19 -5.13
C ALA A 85 -4.23 15.71 -4.80
N ASP A 86 -5.26 15.10 -5.38
CA ASP A 86 -6.68 15.36 -5.11
C ASP A 86 -7.21 14.64 -3.86
N ARG A 87 -6.37 13.81 -3.22
CA ARG A 87 -6.66 13.02 -2.02
C ARG A 87 -7.85 12.07 -2.17
N THR A 88 -8.10 11.58 -3.39
CA THR A 88 -9.17 10.61 -3.68
C THR A 88 -8.68 9.17 -3.64
N TRP A 89 -7.37 8.96 -3.61
CA TRP A 89 -6.72 7.65 -3.63
C TRP A 89 -5.47 7.63 -2.75
N THR A 90 -5.24 6.50 -2.08
CA THR A 90 -3.99 6.21 -1.38
C THR A 90 -3.47 4.82 -1.76
N THR A 91 -2.16 4.70 -1.92
CA THR A 91 -1.47 3.43 -2.11
C THR A 91 -0.51 3.17 -0.96
N LEU A 92 -0.62 1.99 -0.37
CA LEU A 92 0.31 1.41 0.58
C LEU A 92 1.40 0.63 -0.12
N LEU A 93 2.63 0.84 0.33
CA LEU A 93 3.83 0.17 -0.14
C LEU A 93 4.41 -0.70 0.97
N PHE A 94 4.89 -1.87 0.59
CA PHE A 94 5.79 -2.70 1.37
C PHE A 94 7.10 -2.85 0.61
N LEU A 95 8.19 -2.42 1.22
CA LEU A 95 9.52 -2.46 0.64
C LEU A 95 10.41 -3.39 1.46
N THR A 96 11.46 -3.91 0.85
CA THR A 96 12.52 -4.63 1.57
C THR A 96 13.13 -3.78 2.69
N GLU A 97 13.77 -4.43 3.66
CA GLU A 97 14.36 -3.77 4.84
C GLU A 97 15.39 -2.67 4.50
N ASP A 98 16.11 -2.83 3.39
CA ASP A 98 17.04 -1.85 2.83
C ASP A 98 16.37 -0.82 1.91
N GLY A 99 15.07 -1.01 1.60
CA GLY A 99 14.29 -0.16 0.71
C GLY A 99 14.64 -0.31 -0.78
N SER A 100 15.40 -1.34 -1.16
CA SER A 100 15.89 -1.51 -2.53
C SER A 100 14.90 -2.18 -3.48
N ALA A 101 13.86 -2.84 -2.96
CA ALA A 101 12.86 -3.51 -3.77
C ALA A 101 11.43 -3.38 -3.20
N LEU A 102 10.44 -3.37 -4.09
CA LEU A 102 9.03 -3.49 -3.74
C LEU A 102 8.69 -4.95 -3.47
N VAL A 103 8.16 -5.23 -2.28
CA VAL A 103 7.65 -6.55 -1.89
C VAL A 103 6.19 -6.70 -2.34
N ALA A 104 5.38 -5.66 -2.11
CA ALA A 104 3.99 -5.59 -2.53
C ALA A 104 3.46 -4.16 -2.44
N CYS A 105 2.36 -3.87 -3.13
CA CYS A 105 1.57 -2.67 -2.87
C CYS A 105 0.06 -2.95 -2.93
N ALA A 106 -0.72 -2.02 -2.40
CA ALA A 106 -2.18 -2.09 -2.39
C ALA A 106 -2.79 -0.69 -2.31
N GLY A 107 -3.92 -0.46 -2.97
CA GLY A 107 -4.55 0.86 -3.03
C GLY A 107 -6.03 0.87 -2.65
N TRP A 108 -6.54 2.03 -2.26
CA TRP A 108 -7.96 2.22 -2.00
C TRP A 108 -8.36 3.70 -2.08
N PRO A 109 -9.66 3.99 -2.32
CA PRO A 109 -10.12 5.36 -2.38
C PRO A 109 -10.16 6.03 -1.00
N LEU A 110 -10.03 7.36 -1.01
CA LEU A 110 -10.15 8.27 0.11
C LEU A 110 -11.30 9.29 -0.14
N PRO A 111 -11.95 9.79 0.92
CA PRO A 111 -11.89 9.27 2.28
C PRO A 111 -12.48 7.85 2.32
N LEU A 112 -12.14 7.07 3.34
CA LEU A 112 -12.83 5.80 3.61
C LEU A 112 -14.29 6.14 3.95
N VAL A 113 -15.15 6.29 2.93
CA VAL A 113 -16.57 6.59 3.13
C VAL A 113 -17.17 5.39 3.84
N VAL A 114 -17.33 5.52 5.15
CA VAL A 114 -18.06 4.55 5.97
C VAL A 114 -19.51 4.63 5.51
N ARG A 115 -19.96 3.67 4.68
CA ARG A 115 -21.39 3.46 4.54
C ARG A 115 -21.93 3.15 5.94
N LYS A 116 -22.87 3.97 6.43
CA LYS A 116 -23.60 3.68 7.66
C LYS A 116 -24.10 2.23 7.57
N PRO A 117 -23.91 1.39 8.61
CA PRO A 117 -24.53 0.08 8.60
C PRO A 117 -26.05 0.26 8.41
N PRO A 118 -26.72 -0.62 7.66
CA PRO A 118 -28.18 -0.59 7.60
C PRO A 118 -28.71 -0.72 9.03
N LEU A 119 -29.65 0.18 9.38
CA LEU A 119 -30.39 0.15 10.64
C LEU A 119 -31.16 -1.16 10.79
#